data_AF-A0A136MW53-F1
#
_entry.id   AF-A0A136MW53-F1
#
_cell.length_a   1.000
_cell.length_b   1.000
_cell.length_c   1.000
_cell.angle_alpha   90.00
_cell.angle_beta   90.00
_cell.angle_gamma   90.00
#
_symmetry.space_group_name_H-M   'P 1'
#
loop_
_entity.id
_entity.type
_entity.pdbx_description
1 polymer ?
#
loop_
_entity_poly.entity_id
_entity_poly.type
_entity_poly.pdbx_seq_one_letter_code
_entity_poly.pdbx_strand_id
1 'polypeptide(L)'
;MLFDSNAENYERLRIHIQSDDNPNQLIGFGDFVRYLHETNPQLLCATETELRKLIPNDLPKIMTIHDFHYSSAYDKATPPSQQETYQLIAKVLTTGDASLWKPVEEPNNSWKNWNSGNL
;
A
#
# COMPACT_ATOMS: atom_id res chain seq x y z
N MET A 1 17.98 6.91 -9.28
CA MET A 1 16.99 6.47 -10.28
C MET A 1 16.62 7.66 -11.14
N LEU A 2 16.51 7.50 -12.46
CA LEU A 2 16.08 8.57 -13.37
C LEU A 2 14.55 8.60 -13.43
N PHE A 3 13.99 9.80 -13.57
CA PHE A 3 12.56 9.99 -13.80
C PHE A 3 12.15 9.35 -15.14
N ASP A 4 11.09 8.54 -15.11
CA ASP A 4 10.53 7.91 -16.31
C ASP A 4 9.37 8.76 -16.84
N SER A 5 9.57 9.40 -17.98
CA SER A 5 8.56 10.26 -18.60
C SER A 5 7.68 9.54 -19.63
N ASN A 6 7.85 8.23 -19.84
CA ASN A 6 7.09 7.49 -20.83
C ASN A 6 5.79 6.95 -20.26
N ALA A 7 4.65 7.57 -20.62
CA ALA A 7 3.32 7.19 -20.16
C ALA A 7 2.97 5.71 -20.41
N GLU A 8 3.49 5.09 -21.47
CA GLU A 8 3.23 3.67 -21.74
C GLU A 8 3.73 2.74 -20.62
N ASN A 9 4.79 3.12 -19.92
CA ASN A 9 5.33 2.34 -18.79
C ASN A 9 4.36 2.35 -17.59
N TYR A 10 3.59 3.43 -17.42
CA TYR A 10 2.59 3.59 -16.37
C TYR A 10 1.32 2.79 -16.69
N GLU A 11 0.86 2.88 -17.94
CA GLU A 11 -0.34 2.16 -18.41
C GLU A 11 -0.16 0.62 -18.33
N ARG A 12 1.06 0.11 -18.56
CA ARG A 12 1.38 -1.33 -18.35
C ARG A 12 1.16 -1.79 -16.90
N LEU A 13 1.28 -0.88 -15.94
CA LEU A 13 1.03 -1.12 -14.52
C LEU A 13 -0.40 -0.73 -14.09
N ARG A 14 -1.25 -0.37 -15.06
CA ARG A 14 -2.63 0.12 -14.86
C ARG A 14 -2.69 1.43 -14.07
N ILE A 15 -1.66 2.27 -14.20
CA ILE A 15 -1.65 3.64 -13.70
C ILE A 15 -2.08 4.54 -14.86
N HIS A 16 -3.30 5.05 -14.81
CA HIS A 16 -3.87 5.86 -15.87
C HIS A 16 -3.43 7.31 -15.77
N ILE A 17 -2.79 7.81 -16.82
CA ILE A 17 -2.36 9.22 -16.88
C ILE A 17 -3.57 10.09 -17.26
N GLN A 18 -3.90 11.07 -16.42
CA GLN A 18 -5.01 11.99 -16.68
C GLN A 18 -4.75 12.77 -17.97
N SER A 19 -5.73 12.78 -18.86
CA SER A 19 -5.69 13.52 -20.13
C SER A 19 -6.34 14.90 -20.05
N ASP A 20 -7.17 15.15 -19.03
CA ASP A 20 -7.83 16.43 -18.82
C ASP A 20 -6.79 17.53 -18.57
N ASP A 21 -6.84 18.59 -19.38
CA ASP A 21 -5.85 19.68 -19.40
C ASP A 21 -4.37 19.23 -19.50
N ASN A 22 -4.14 18.00 -20.01
CA ASN A 22 -2.81 17.41 -20.18
C ASN A 22 -2.57 16.93 -21.63
N PRO A 23 -2.55 17.84 -22.61
CA PRO A 23 -2.43 17.48 -24.03
C PRO A 23 -1.10 16.79 -24.38
N ASN A 24 -0.09 16.91 -23.52
CA ASN A 24 1.24 16.36 -23.71
C ASN A 24 1.47 15.05 -22.94
N GLN A 25 0.43 14.48 -22.29
CA GLN A 25 0.52 13.27 -21.47
C GLN A 25 1.69 13.30 -20.47
N LEU A 26 1.91 14.46 -19.85
CA LEU A 26 2.96 14.62 -18.85
C LEU A 26 2.62 13.78 -17.62
N ILE A 27 3.65 13.17 -17.05
CA ILE A 27 3.50 12.38 -15.83
C ILE A 27 3.35 13.33 -14.64
N GLY A 28 2.19 13.23 -13.98
CA GLY A 28 1.95 13.93 -12.72
C GLY A 28 2.78 13.34 -11.58
N PHE A 29 3.04 14.15 -10.55
CA PHE A 29 3.77 13.69 -9.36
C PHE A 29 3.13 12.44 -8.71
N GLY A 30 1.79 12.44 -8.60
CA GLY A 30 1.07 11.29 -8.04
C GLY A 30 1.28 10.01 -8.83
N ASP A 31 1.27 10.08 -10.16
CA ASP A 31 1.47 8.93 -11.03
C ASP A 31 2.91 8.42 -10.96
N PHE A 32 3.89 9.34 -10.92
CA PHE A 32 5.29 8.99 -10.68
C PHE A 32 5.48 8.24 -9.35
N VAL A 33 4.85 8.73 -8.28
CA VAL A 33 4.92 8.07 -6.97
C VAL A 33 4.26 6.68 -6.99
N ARG A 34 3.11 6.52 -7.67
CA ARG A 34 2.49 5.19 -7.89
C ARG A 34 3.40 4.26 -8.68
N TYR A 35 4.07 4.77 -9.71
CA TYR A 35 5.01 3.99 -10.51
C TYR A 35 6.21 3.53 -9.68
N LEU A 36 6.78 4.42 -8.86
CA LEU A 36 7.84 4.05 -7.91
C LEU A 36 7.36 3.02 -6.89
N HIS A 37 6.12 3.10 -6.40
CA HIS A 37 5.56 2.10 -5.51
C HIS A 37 5.49 0.71 -6.17
N GLU A 38 5.04 0.64 -7.42
CA GLU A 38 4.89 -0.65 -8.13
C GLU A 38 6.23 -1.23 -8.62
N THR A 39 7.20 -0.38 -8.97
CA THR A 39 8.49 -0.84 -9.54
C THR A 39 9.59 -0.98 -8.48
N ASN A 40 9.62 -0.08 -7.49
CA ASN A 40 10.70 0.07 -6.53
C ASN A 40 10.16 0.51 -5.14
N PRO A 41 9.27 -0.29 -4.50
CA PRO A 41 8.59 0.11 -3.26
C PRO A 41 9.54 0.47 -2.11
N GLN A 42 10.73 -0.14 -2.08
CA GLN A 42 11.77 0.15 -1.08
C GLN A 42 12.25 1.60 -1.09
N LEU A 43 12.06 2.36 -2.18
CA LEU A 43 12.38 3.79 -2.22
C LEU A 43 11.39 4.65 -1.43
N LEU A 44 10.18 4.14 -1.20
CA LEU A 44 9.09 4.84 -0.52
C LEU A 44 8.85 4.30 0.90
N CYS A 45 9.33 3.10 1.20
CA CYS A 45 9.23 2.51 2.53
C CYS A 45 10.36 2.99 3.45
N ALA A 46 10.03 3.19 4.73
CA ALA A 46 11.04 3.39 5.76
C ALA A 46 11.90 2.12 5.94
N THR A 47 13.21 2.31 6.05
CA THR A 47 14.16 1.24 6.37
C THR A 47 14.04 0.82 7.83
N GLU A 48 14.51 -0.39 8.16
CA GLU A 48 14.55 -0.85 9.56
C GLU A 48 15.38 0.12 10.43
N THR A 49 16.50 0.63 9.90
CA THR A 49 17.34 1.61 10.60
C THR A 49 16.59 2.91 10.90
N GLU A 50 15.73 3.39 9.99
CA GLU A 50 14.90 4.57 10.23
C GLU A 50 13.80 4.30 11.24
N LEU A 51 13.13 3.15 11.16
CA LEU A 51 12.10 2.74 12.13
C LEU A 51 12.67 2.63 13.54
N ARG A 52 13.87 2.08 13.72
CA ARG A 52 14.54 1.91 15.01
C ARG A 52 15.03 3.21 15.66
N LYS A 53 14.98 4.35 14.95
CA LYS A 53 15.14 5.66 15.59
C LYS A 53 13.93 6.03 16.46
N LEU A 54 12.76 5.45 16.18
CA LEU A 54 11.48 5.76 16.84
C LEU A 54 10.90 4.56 17.61
N ILE A 55 11.34 3.34 17.31
CA ILE A 55 10.88 2.11 17.95
C ILE A 55 12.02 1.52 18.80
N PRO A 56 11.77 1.11 20.06
CA PRO A 56 12.79 0.49 20.90
C PRO A 56 13.50 -0.69 20.21
N ASN A 57 14.82 -0.78 20.35
CA ASN A 57 15.63 -1.82 19.70
C ASN A 57 15.35 -3.23 20.22
N ASP A 58 14.85 -3.35 21.44
CA ASP A 58 14.50 -4.59 22.11
C ASP A 58 13.07 -5.07 21.78
N LEU A 59 12.24 -4.24 21.14
CA LEU A 59 10.91 -4.65 20.70
C LEU A 59 11.04 -5.58 19.48
N PRO A 60 10.61 -6.86 19.56
CA PRO A 60 10.74 -7.78 18.44
C PRO A 60 9.79 -7.39 17.30
N LYS A 61 10.29 -7.47 16.07
CA LYS A 61 9.47 -7.35 14.86
C LYS A 61 8.86 -8.71 14.55
N ILE A 62 7.53 -8.80 14.54
CA ILE A 62 6.82 -10.04 14.21
C ILE A 62 6.79 -10.25 12.69
N MET A 63 6.31 -9.25 11.94
CA MET A 63 6.24 -9.28 10.48
C MET A 63 5.99 -7.87 9.90
N THR A 64 6.01 -7.75 8.58
CA THR A 64 5.52 -6.59 7.83
C THR A 64 4.39 -7.07 6.91
N ILE A 65 3.24 -6.38 6.93
CA ILE A 65 2.10 -6.65 6.06
C ILE A 65 2.14 -5.62 4.93
N HIS A 66 2.33 -6.09 3.69
CA HIS A 66 2.34 -5.24 2.49
C HIS A 66 0.97 -5.20 1.81
N ASP A 67 0.32 -6.36 1.72
CA ASP A 67 -0.92 -6.56 0.97
C ASP A 67 -2.04 -6.96 1.94
N PHE A 68 -3.17 -6.26 1.86
CA PHE A 68 -4.35 -6.53 2.67
C PHE A 68 -5.63 -6.04 1.98
N HIS A 69 -6.75 -6.64 2.34
CA HIS A 69 -8.07 -6.17 1.95
C HIS A 69 -8.66 -5.30 3.05
N TYR A 70 -9.24 -4.16 2.70
CA TYR A 70 -9.88 -3.28 3.67
C TYR A 70 -11.17 -2.69 3.11
N SER A 71 -12.18 -2.63 3.98
CA SER A 71 -13.37 -1.83 3.79
C SER A 71 -13.38 -0.67 4.76
N SER A 72 -13.91 0.48 4.36
CA SER A 72 -13.93 1.71 5.16
C SER A 72 -14.34 1.44 6.61
N ALA A 73 -13.54 1.89 7.58
CA ALA A 73 -13.86 1.83 9.00
C ALA A 73 -15.11 2.66 9.37
N TYR A 74 -15.54 3.55 8.46
CA TYR A 74 -16.79 4.30 8.59
C TYR A 74 -18.01 3.54 8.06
N ASP A 75 -17.81 2.43 7.34
CA ASP A 75 -18.90 1.54 6.97
C ASP A 75 -19.40 0.79 8.21
N LYS A 76 -20.56 1.20 8.70
CA LYS A 76 -21.21 0.58 9.86
C LYS A 76 -21.66 -0.85 9.59
N ALA A 77 -21.87 -1.23 8.33
CA ALA A 77 -22.24 -2.59 7.96
C ALA A 77 -21.06 -3.56 8.13
N THR A 78 -19.83 -3.07 7.99
CA THR A 78 -18.61 -3.89 7.99
C THR A 78 -17.58 -3.36 8.99
N PRO A 79 -17.86 -3.43 10.31
CA PRO A 79 -16.93 -2.94 11.32
C PRO A 79 -15.60 -3.71 11.29
N PRO A 80 -14.50 -3.16 11.82
CA PRO A 80 -13.18 -3.80 11.80
C PRO A 80 -13.18 -5.24 12.31
N SER A 81 -13.96 -5.54 13.36
CA SER A 81 -14.04 -6.89 13.92
C SER A 81 -14.64 -7.95 12.97
N GLN A 82 -15.32 -7.53 11.90
CA GLN A 82 -15.90 -8.40 10.88
C GLN A 82 -15.04 -8.50 9.61
N GLN A 83 -13.99 -7.70 9.48
CA GLN A 83 -13.09 -7.75 8.32
C GLN A 83 -11.95 -8.74 8.58
N GLU A 84 -11.62 -9.55 7.57
CA GLU A 84 -10.58 -10.58 7.65
C GLU A 84 -9.23 -10.00 8.14
N THR A 85 -8.79 -8.91 7.52
CA THR A 85 -7.52 -8.24 7.82
C THR A 85 -7.32 -7.99 9.32
N TYR A 86 -8.31 -7.42 10.00
CA TYR A 86 -8.17 -7.11 11.42
C TYR A 86 -8.25 -8.36 12.30
N GLN A 87 -9.05 -9.37 11.92
CA GLN A 87 -9.10 -10.64 12.63
C GLN A 87 -7.75 -11.37 12.55
N LEU A 88 -7.11 -11.37 11.38
CA LEU A 88 -5.78 -11.95 11.19
C LEU A 88 -4.69 -11.17 11.95
N ILE A 89 -4.72 -9.83 11.92
CA ILE A 89 -3.81 -9.00 12.73
C ILE A 89 -3.96 -9.36 14.22
N ALA A 90 -5.19 -9.42 14.73
CA ALA A 90 -5.43 -9.75 16.13
C ALA A 90 -4.91 -11.16 16.48
N LYS A 91 -5.10 -12.14 15.60
CA LYS A 91 -4.60 -13.50 15.77
C LYS A 91 -3.08 -13.58 15.80
N VAL A 92 -2.39 -12.90 14.88
CA VAL A 92 -0.92 -12.82 14.85
C VAL A 92 -0.39 -12.13 16.10
N LEU A 93 -0.96 -10.99 16.51
CA LEU A 93 -0.50 -10.23 17.67
C LEU A 93 -0.69 -10.99 18.99
N THR A 94 -1.83 -11.68 19.16
CA THR A 94 -2.14 -12.40 20.41
C THR A 94 -1.37 -13.71 20.58
N THR A 95 -0.86 -14.27 19.49
CA THR A 95 -0.07 -15.51 19.50
C THR A 95 1.42 -15.28 19.31
N GLY A 96 1.81 -14.14 18.73
CA GLY A 96 3.17 -13.88 18.25
C GLY A 96 3.55 -14.68 16.99
N ASP A 97 2.62 -15.44 16.39
CA ASP A 97 2.90 -16.34 15.27
C ASP A 97 2.52 -15.72 13.92
N ALA A 98 3.54 -15.25 13.19
CA ALA A 98 3.39 -14.67 11.86
C ALA A 98 2.85 -15.66 10.81
N SER A 99 2.98 -16.98 11.03
CA SER A 99 2.49 -18.00 10.09
C SER A 99 0.96 -18.03 10.02
N LEU A 100 0.27 -17.38 10.96
CA LEU A 100 -1.18 -17.28 10.99
C LEU A 100 -1.74 -16.19 10.07
N TRP A 101 -0.89 -15.32 9.51
CA TRP A 101 -1.28 -14.37 8.46
C TRP A 101 -1.49 -15.12 7.13
N LYS A 102 -2.76 -15.45 6.83
CA LYS A 102 -3.18 -16.16 5.62
C LYS A 102 -4.46 -15.55 5.05
N PRO A 103 -4.41 -14.32 4.53
CA PRO A 103 -5.58 -13.69 3.92
C PRO A 103 -6.08 -14.51 2.73
N VAL A 104 -7.40 -14.58 2.57
CA VAL A 104 -8.05 -15.15 1.37
C VAL A 104 -8.69 -14.08 0.50
N GLU A 105 -8.94 -12.88 1.04
CA GLU A 105 -9.42 -11.75 0.26
C GLU A 105 -8.32 -11.15 -0.62
N GLU A 106 -8.66 -10.81 -1.86
CA GLU A 106 -7.74 -10.13 -2.77
C GLU A 106 -7.38 -8.74 -2.23
N PRO A 107 -6.09 -8.38 -2.16
CA PRO A 107 -5.66 -7.12 -1.59
C PRO A 107 -6.13 -5.93 -2.44
N ASN A 108 -6.60 -4.89 -1.76
CA ASN A 108 -7.13 -3.68 -2.42
C ASN A 108 -6.36 -2.40 -2.06
N ASN A 109 -5.28 -2.52 -1.29
CA ASN A 109 -4.53 -1.40 -0.71
C ASN A 109 -3.39 -0.84 -1.60
N SER A 110 -3.20 -1.34 -2.83
CA SER A 110 -2.20 -0.77 -3.75
C SER A 110 -2.58 0.65 -4.20
N TRP A 111 -1.60 1.54 -4.26
CA TRP A 111 -1.79 2.94 -4.63
C TRP A 111 -2.28 3.15 -6.06
N LYS A 112 -2.13 2.14 -6.94
CA LYS A 112 -2.72 2.17 -8.29
C LYS A 112 -4.26 2.14 -8.26
N ASN A 113 -4.85 1.61 -7.20
CA ASN A 113 -6.30 1.61 -7.01
C ASN A 113 -6.83 2.97 -6.53
N TRP A 114 -5.93 3.90 -6.15
CA TRP A 114 -6.33 5.16 -5.55
C TRP A 114 -6.53 6.25 -6.61
N ASN A 115 -7.76 6.34 -7.11
CA ASN A 115 -8.20 7.47 -7.92
C ASN A 115 -8.40 8.69 -7.00
N SER A 116 -7.43 9.61 -7.02
CA SER A 116 -7.43 10.94 -6.38
C SER A 116 -8.50 11.20 -5.30
N GLY A 117 -8.11 11.08 -4.03
CA GLY A 117 -8.57 11.98 -2.95
C GLY A 117 -10.03 11.90 -2.46
N ASN A 118 -10.88 11.01 -2.97
CA ASN A 118 -12.20 10.84 -2.39
C ASN A 118 -12.14 9.82 -1.23
N LEU A 119 -12.08 10.36 -0.01
CA LEU A 119 -12.68 9.73 1.17
C LEU A 119 -14.20 9.94 1.14
#